data_AF-A0A1J3H105-F1
#
_entry.id   AF-A0A1J3H105-F1
#
_cell.length_a   1.000
_cell.length_b   1.000
_cell.length_c   1.000
_cell.angle_alpha   90.00
_cell.angle_beta   90.00
_cell.angle_gamma   90.00
#
_symmetry.space_group_name_H-M   'P 1'
#
loop_
_entity.id
_entity.type
_entity.pdbx_description
1 polymer ?
#
loop_
_entity_poly.entity_id
_entity_poly.type
_entity_poly.pdbx_seq_one_letter_code
_entity_poly.pdbx_strand_id
1 'polypeptide(L)'
;KIHQATSSAPEIAEVLKASKNTPFTTRIVNTPIRPQGKMNVPTYDGQSDPARFLSAFHIGVQMFHFPPEDQDAAQCKLFVGRLTDAALQWFSRLEANSIDSYDQLTTAFLKHYSIHIQDGVSDADLYTLQQEPKESLRSFTDRFKAVASQIAVGDNAAISALKNALWHE
;
A
#
# COMPACT_ATOMS: atom_id res chain seq x y z
N LYS A 1 42.48 13.20 -4.11
CA LYS A 1 42.33 11.82 -3.61
C LYS A 1 41.09 11.24 -4.27
N ILE A 2 41.26 10.42 -5.30
CA ILE A 2 40.16 9.78 -6.01
C ILE A 2 39.91 8.46 -5.27
N HIS A 3 38.74 8.31 -4.65
CA HIS A 3 38.34 7.04 -4.06
C HIS A 3 38.06 6.06 -5.21
N GLN A 4 39.02 5.19 -5.50
CA GLN A 4 38.76 3.99 -6.29
C GLN A 4 37.85 3.09 -5.43
N ALA A 5 36.56 3.09 -5.72
CA ALA A 5 35.66 2.06 -5.26
C ALA A 5 35.94 0.80 -6.10
N THR A 6 36.98 0.07 -5.73
CA THR A 6 37.23 -1.28 -6.26
C THR A 6 36.24 -2.21 -5.56
N SER A 7 34.99 -2.22 -6.02
CA SER A 7 34.04 -3.29 -5.64
C SER A 7 34.68 -4.60 -6.07
N SER A 8 35.03 -5.43 -5.09
CA SER A 8 35.78 -6.65 -5.32
C SER A 8 34.85 -7.73 -5.91
N ALA A 9 35.37 -8.61 -6.78
CA ALA A 9 34.62 -9.73 -7.36
C ALA A 9 33.75 -10.53 -6.35
N PRO A 10 34.15 -10.78 -5.09
CA PRO A 10 33.28 -11.42 -4.10
C PRO A 10 32.02 -10.62 -3.75
N GLU A 11 32.06 -9.29 -3.74
CA GLU A 11 30.89 -8.44 -3.48
C GLU A 11 29.84 -8.58 -4.60
N ILE A 12 30.29 -8.62 -5.86
CA ILE A 12 29.41 -8.85 -7.02
C ILE A 12 28.77 -10.24 -6.94
N ALA A 13 29.54 -11.27 -6.56
CA ALA A 13 29.03 -12.63 -6.40
C ALA A 13 27.97 -12.73 -5.28
N GLU A 14 28.17 -12.01 -4.18
CA GLU A 14 27.19 -11.92 -3.09
C GLU A 14 25.91 -11.23 -3.54
N VAL A 15 26.01 -10.12 -4.27
CA VAL A 15 24.84 -9.41 -4.82
C VAL A 15 24.06 -10.31 -5.78
N LEU A 16 24.74 -11.04 -6.67
CA LEU A 16 24.10 -11.99 -7.59
C LEU A 16 23.48 -13.19 -6.88
N LYS A 17 24.05 -13.62 -5.75
CA LYS A 17 23.47 -14.69 -4.92
C LYS A 17 22.22 -14.19 -4.20
N ALA A 18 22.28 -13.00 -3.61
CA ALA A 18 21.14 -12.37 -2.96
C ALA A 18 20.00 -12.10 -3.94
N SER A 19 20.29 -11.65 -5.17
CA SER A 19 19.26 -11.38 -6.19
C SER A 19 18.54 -12.64 -6.69
N LYS A 20 19.14 -13.82 -6.50
CA LYS A 20 18.53 -15.12 -6.83
C LYS A 20 17.73 -15.71 -5.68
N ASN A 21 17.90 -15.16 -4.46
CA ASN A 21 17.19 -15.64 -3.29
C ASN A 21 15.80 -15.00 -3.28
N THR A 22 14.78 -15.82 -3.54
CA THR A 22 13.40 -15.37 -3.59
C THR A 22 12.62 -15.88 -2.38
N PRO A 23 11.78 -15.03 -1.76
CA PRO A 23 10.84 -15.47 -0.74
C PRO A 23 9.78 -16.44 -1.25
N PHE A 24 9.54 -16.45 -2.56
CA PHE A 24 8.55 -17.34 -3.18
C PHE A 24 9.01 -18.79 -3.16
N THR A 25 8.07 -19.71 -2.93
CA THR A 25 8.30 -21.13 -3.13
C THR A 25 8.57 -21.46 -4.60
N THR A 26 9.18 -22.63 -4.82
CA THR A 26 9.39 -23.21 -6.17
C THR A 26 8.10 -23.28 -6.98
N ARG A 27 6.95 -23.54 -6.34
CA ARG A 27 5.63 -23.57 -7.00
C ARG A 27 5.31 -22.21 -7.61
N ILE A 28 5.33 -21.16 -6.79
CA ILE A 28 5.07 -19.79 -7.25
C ILE A 28 6.07 -19.41 -8.34
N VAL A 29 7.37 -19.62 -8.12
CA VAL A 29 8.44 -19.26 -9.09
C VAL A 29 8.21 -19.92 -10.44
N ASN A 30 7.87 -21.21 -10.48
CA ASN A 30 7.78 -21.98 -11.72
C ASN A 30 6.44 -21.83 -12.44
N THR A 31 5.37 -21.34 -11.80
CA THR A 31 4.10 -21.10 -12.48
C THR A 31 4.25 -20.00 -13.55
N PRO A 32 4.02 -20.29 -14.84
CA PRO A 32 4.14 -19.30 -15.89
C PRO A 32 2.99 -18.29 -15.82
N ILE A 33 3.32 -17.01 -15.90
CA ILE A 33 2.30 -15.97 -16.07
C ILE A 33 2.28 -15.58 -17.53
N ARG A 34 1.14 -15.79 -18.17
CA ARG A 34 0.92 -15.32 -19.55
C ARG A 34 0.95 -13.78 -19.54
N PRO A 35 1.53 -13.13 -20.57
CA PRO A 35 1.47 -11.68 -20.70
C PRO A 35 0.02 -11.23 -20.66
N GLN A 36 -0.39 -10.67 -19.53
CA GLN A 36 -1.66 -10.01 -19.38
C GLN A 36 -1.51 -8.59 -19.93
N GLY A 37 -2.60 -7.97 -20.38
CA GLY A 37 -2.59 -6.57 -20.81
C GLY A 37 -2.03 -5.64 -19.72
N LYS A 38 -1.87 -4.35 -20.03
CA LYS A 38 -1.37 -3.38 -19.03
C LYS A 38 -2.29 -3.34 -17.81
N MET A 39 -1.75 -3.77 -16.66
CA MET A 39 -2.40 -3.61 -15.36
C MET A 39 -2.23 -2.15 -14.90
N ASN A 40 -3.33 -1.42 -14.81
CA ASN A 40 -3.35 -0.03 -14.36
C ASN A 40 -3.58 0.08 -12.84
N VAL A 41 -2.70 -0.56 -12.07
CA VAL A 41 -2.63 -0.41 -10.61
C VAL A 41 -1.53 0.61 -10.30
N PRO A 42 -1.54 1.38 -9.20
CA PRO A 42 -0.38 2.15 -8.77
C PRO A 42 0.79 1.27 -8.30
N THR A 43 2.00 1.82 -8.20
CA THR A 43 3.10 1.17 -7.47
C THR A 43 3.00 1.48 -5.97
N TYR A 44 3.67 0.68 -5.14
CA TYR A 44 3.73 0.89 -3.69
C TYR A 44 5.18 0.99 -3.23
N ASP A 45 5.55 2.13 -2.66
CA ASP A 45 6.89 2.47 -2.21
C ASP A 45 7.13 2.18 -0.71
N GLY A 46 6.07 1.86 0.03
CA GLY A 46 6.12 1.63 1.47
C GLY A 46 5.68 2.79 2.36
N GLN A 47 5.20 3.90 1.78
CA GLN A 47 4.84 5.11 2.55
C GLN A 47 3.33 5.38 2.57
N SER A 48 2.61 4.97 1.52
CA SER A 48 1.17 5.17 1.42
C SER A 48 0.37 4.12 2.21
N ASP A 49 -0.94 4.33 2.33
CA ASP A 49 -1.85 3.39 2.98
C ASP A 49 -1.84 2.01 2.27
N PRO A 50 -1.36 0.94 2.94
CA PRO A 50 -1.28 -0.39 2.35
C PRO A 50 -2.65 -1.02 2.08
N ALA A 51 -3.70 -0.63 2.82
CA ALA A 51 -5.06 -1.14 2.59
C ALA A 51 -5.67 -0.55 1.31
N ARG A 52 -5.40 0.74 1.04
CA ARG A 52 -5.79 1.37 -0.23
C ARG A 52 -5.07 0.75 -1.42
N PHE A 53 -3.77 0.50 -1.27
CA PHE A 53 -3.00 -0.19 -2.30
C PHE A 53 -3.56 -1.59 -2.58
N LEU A 54 -3.83 -2.39 -1.54
CA LEU A 54 -4.41 -3.73 -1.69
C LEU A 54 -5.77 -3.71 -2.39
N SER A 55 -6.64 -2.77 -2.03
CA SER A 55 -7.93 -2.59 -2.69
C SER A 55 -7.78 -2.29 -4.18
N ALA A 56 -6.90 -1.34 -4.52
CA ALA A 56 -6.61 -0.97 -5.91
C ALA A 56 -6.00 -2.15 -6.70
N PHE A 57 -5.07 -2.89 -6.08
CA PHE A 57 -4.47 -4.07 -6.68
C PHE A 57 -5.51 -5.17 -6.92
N HIS A 58 -6.40 -5.42 -5.95
CA HIS A 58 -7.46 -6.43 -6.07
C HIS A 58 -8.40 -6.11 -7.24
N ILE A 59 -8.87 -4.87 -7.36
CA ILE A 59 -9.69 -4.41 -8.48
C ILE A 59 -8.96 -4.59 -9.81
N GLY A 60 -7.67 -4.22 -9.86
CA GLY A 60 -6.86 -4.34 -11.07
C GLY A 60 -6.62 -5.80 -11.49
N VAL A 61 -6.40 -6.71 -10.54
CA VAL A 61 -6.13 -8.12 -10.84
C VAL A 61 -7.40 -8.89 -11.22
N GLN A 62 -8.57 -8.49 -10.72
CA GLN A 62 -9.88 -9.04 -11.12
C GLN A 62 -10.16 -8.89 -12.62
N MET A 63 -9.52 -7.92 -13.30
CA MET A 63 -9.66 -7.74 -14.75
C MET A 63 -8.96 -8.84 -15.56
N PHE A 64 -8.16 -9.70 -14.92
CA PHE A 64 -7.45 -10.78 -15.57
C PHE A 64 -8.04 -12.13 -15.17
N HIS A 65 -8.10 -13.04 -16.15
CA HIS A 65 -8.53 -14.41 -15.91
C HIS A 65 -7.31 -15.33 -15.79
N PHE A 66 -7.23 -16.04 -14.66
CA PHE A 66 -6.22 -17.06 -14.40
C PHE A 66 -6.90 -18.40 -14.13
N PRO A 67 -6.28 -19.52 -14.55
CA PRO A 67 -6.67 -20.83 -14.05
C PRO A 67 -6.64 -20.84 -12.51
N PRO A 68 -7.62 -21.48 -11.84
CA PRO A 68 -7.67 -21.52 -10.38
C PRO A 68 -6.36 -21.99 -9.71
N GLU A 69 -5.67 -22.95 -10.34
CA GLU A 69 -4.39 -23.50 -9.88
C GLU A 69 -3.22 -22.50 -9.94
N ASP A 70 -3.30 -21.53 -10.85
CA ASP A 70 -2.27 -20.53 -11.11
C ASP A 70 -2.59 -19.19 -10.45
N GLN A 71 -3.82 -19.00 -9.94
CA GLN A 71 -4.33 -17.73 -9.44
C GLN A 71 -3.44 -17.14 -8.35
N ASP A 72 -3.06 -17.94 -7.35
CA ASP A 72 -2.17 -17.49 -6.27
C ASP A 72 -0.81 -17.03 -6.81
N ALA A 73 -0.20 -17.82 -7.70
CA ALA A 73 1.11 -17.50 -8.25
C ALA A 73 1.06 -16.25 -9.12
N ALA A 74 -0.01 -16.10 -9.90
CA ALA A 74 -0.28 -14.92 -10.70
C ALA A 74 -0.37 -13.67 -9.83
N GLN A 75 -1.21 -13.72 -8.80
CA GLN A 75 -1.41 -12.60 -7.88
C GLN A 75 -0.13 -12.24 -7.13
N CYS A 76 0.62 -13.22 -6.61
CA CYS A 76 1.90 -13.01 -5.94
C CYS A 76 2.92 -12.25 -6.81
N LYS A 77 3.18 -12.73 -8.03
CA LYS A 77 4.18 -12.10 -8.90
C LYS A 77 3.73 -10.74 -9.39
N LEU A 78 2.44 -10.59 -9.73
CA LEU A 78 1.89 -9.29 -10.13
C LEU A 78 1.99 -8.28 -8.98
N PHE A 79 1.70 -8.71 -7.75
CA PHE A 79 1.81 -7.87 -6.55
C PHE A 79 3.23 -7.37 -6.33
N VAL A 80 4.22 -8.28 -6.34
CA VAL A 80 5.63 -7.90 -6.18
C VAL A 80 6.11 -7.03 -7.34
N GLY A 81 5.59 -7.24 -8.55
CA GLY A 81 5.85 -6.38 -9.70
C GLY A 81 5.34 -4.93 -9.55
N ARG A 82 4.48 -4.67 -8.55
CA ARG A 82 4.03 -3.31 -8.18
C ARG A 82 4.80 -2.70 -7.01
N LEU A 83 5.68 -3.44 -6.35
CA LEU A 83 6.46 -2.91 -5.22
C LEU A 83 7.69 -2.16 -5.73
N THR A 84 8.00 -1.03 -5.11
CA THR A 84 9.20 -0.22 -5.38
C THR A 84 9.92 0.10 -4.06
N ASP A 85 11.18 0.54 -4.17
CA ASP A 85 11.96 1.11 -3.08
C ASP A 85 11.92 0.29 -1.78
N ALA A 86 11.41 0.87 -0.69
CA ALA A 86 11.38 0.23 0.62
C ALA A 86 10.50 -1.02 0.64
N ALA A 87 9.41 -1.05 -0.14
CA ALA A 87 8.54 -2.22 -0.25
C ALA A 87 9.19 -3.38 -0.99
N LEU A 88 9.92 -3.10 -2.08
CA LEU A 88 10.68 -4.14 -2.76
C LEU A 88 11.83 -4.66 -1.87
N GLN A 89 12.48 -3.76 -1.13
CA GLN A 89 13.52 -4.15 -0.17
C GLN A 89 12.95 -5.01 0.96
N TRP A 90 11.79 -4.65 1.52
CA TRP A 90 11.08 -5.47 2.50
C TRP A 90 10.84 -6.88 1.97
N PHE A 91 10.25 -7.01 0.78
CA PHE A 91 9.99 -8.31 0.17
C PHE A 91 11.28 -9.13 0.05
N SER A 92 12.37 -8.54 -0.45
CA SER A 92 13.66 -9.23 -0.62
C SER A 92 14.30 -9.75 0.68
N ARG A 93 13.86 -9.24 1.84
CA ARG A 93 14.37 -9.62 3.16
C ARG A 93 13.53 -10.72 3.83
N LEU A 94 12.39 -11.10 3.26
CA LEU A 94 11.61 -12.23 3.75
C LEU A 94 12.42 -13.53 3.62
N GLU A 95 12.11 -14.49 4.49
CA GLU A 95 12.77 -15.80 4.46
C GLU A 95 12.54 -16.49 3.10
N ALA A 96 13.59 -17.15 2.60
CA ALA A 96 13.51 -17.84 1.32
C ALA A 96 12.46 -18.97 1.38
N ASN A 97 11.67 -19.12 0.32
CA ASN A 97 10.58 -20.12 0.24
C ASN A 97 9.51 -19.99 1.33
N SER A 98 9.32 -18.81 1.94
CA SER A 98 8.31 -18.58 2.98
C SER A 98 6.92 -18.21 2.44
N ILE A 99 6.82 -17.80 1.17
CA ILE A 99 5.57 -17.35 0.55
C ILE A 99 5.11 -18.34 -0.52
N ASP A 100 4.05 -19.08 -0.23
CA ASP A 100 3.41 -20.05 -1.11
C ASP A 100 2.00 -19.65 -1.56
N SER A 101 1.41 -18.58 -1.04
CA SER A 101 0.08 -18.11 -1.47
C SER A 101 -0.04 -16.58 -1.45
N TYR A 102 -1.06 -16.08 -2.16
CA TYR A 102 -1.34 -14.64 -2.15
C TYR A 102 -1.74 -14.15 -0.76
N ASP A 103 -2.51 -14.96 -0.02
CA ASP A 103 -2.92 -14.65 1.36
C ASP A 103 -1.73 -14.54 2.33
N GLN A 104 -0.73 -15.43 2.20
CA GLN A 104 0.50 -15.33 2.99
C GLN A 104 1.27 -14.04 2.69
N LEU A 105 1.38 -13.68 1.40
CA LEU A 105 2.06 -12.45 0.97
C LEU A 105 1.36 -11.21 1.52
N THR A 106 0.05 -11.10 1.33
CA THR A 106 -0.71 -9.92 1.76
C THR A 106 -0.81 -9.81 3.27
N THR A 107 -0.88 -10.94 3.98
CA THR A 107 -0.80 -10.97 5.45
C THR A 107 0.55 -10.46 5.94
N ALA A 108 1.66 -10.95 5.36
CA ALA A 108 3.00 -10.47 5.73
C ALA A 108 3.17 -8.98 5.42
N PHE A 109 2.66 -8.54 4.26
CA PHE A 109 2.66 -7.14 3.83
C PHE A 109 1.91 -6.24 4.81
N LEU A 110 0.66 -6.57 5.13
CA LEU A 110 -0.16 -5.78 6.05
C LEU A 110 0.41 -5.75 7.46
N LYS A 111 0.98 -6.87 7.94
CA LYS A 111 1.68 -6.89 9.23
C LYS A 111 2.85 -5.90 9.25
N HIS A 112 3.66 -5.89 8.20
CA HIS A 112 4.83 -5.02 8.11
C HIS A 112 4.46 -3.54 7.97
N TYR A 113 3.51 -3.22 7.08
CA TYR A 113 3.08 -1.85 6.82
C TYR A 113 1.91 -1.38 7.68
N SER A 114 1.56 -2.13 8.74
CA SER A 114 0.41 -1.83 9.60
C SER A 114 0.42 -0.42 10.18
N ILE A 115 1.59 0.12 10.50
CA ILE A 115 1.74 1.50 11.00
C ILE A 115 1.37 2.58 9.96
N HIS A 116 1.39 2.22 8.67
CA HIS A 116 0.99 3.10 7.57
C HIS A 116 -0.47 2.88 7.17
N ILE A 117 -1.16 1.90 7.77
CA ILE A 117 -2.62 1.83 7.67
C ILE A 117 -3.12 3.12 8.27
N GLN A 118 -3.69 3.97 7.41
CA GLN A 118 -4.41 5.12 7.90
C GLN A 118 -5.61 4.54 8.63
N ASP A 119 -5.67 4.75 9.94
CA ASP A 119 -6.96 4.75 10.62
C ASP A 119 -7.81 5.69 9.78
N GLY A 120 -8.81 5.13 9.10
CA GLY A 120 -9.67 5.93 8.25
C GLY A 120 -10.12 7.14 9.04
N VAL A 121 -10.33 8.28 8.38
CA VAL A 121 -10.95 9.43 9.03
C VAL A 121 -12.12 8.90 9.85
N SER A 122 -12.13 9.20 11.13
CA SER A 122 -13.14 8.72 12.05
C SER A 122 -14.17 9.80 12.29
N ASP A 123 -15.32 9.42 12.83
CA ASP A 123 -16.30 10.40 13.30
C ASP A 123 -15.65 11.36 14.32
N ALA A 124 -14.73 10.86 15.17
CA ALA A 124 -14.01 11.68 16.14
C ALA A 124 -13.13 12.77 15.48
N ASP A 125 -12.52 12.49 14.33
CA ASP A 125 -11.75 13.49 13.58
C ASP A 125 -12.67 14.60 13.06
N LEU A 126 -13.90 14.28 12.67
CA LEU A 126 -14.90 15.28 12.30
C LEU A 126 -15.31 16.14 13.50
N TYR A 127 -15.53 15.53 14.68
CA TYR A 127 -15.96 16.25 15.89
C TYR A 127 -14.85 17.05 16.58
N THR A 128 -13.58 16.78 16.27
CA THR A 128 -12.43 17.53 16.81
C THR A 128 -12.03 18.72 15.95
N LEU A 129 -12.54 18.83 14.72
CA LEU A 129 -12.34 20.02 13.90
C LEU A 129 -12.91 21.25 14.61
N GLN A 130 -12.14 22.32 14.62
CA GLN A 130 -12.58 23.64 15.04
C GLN A 130 -12.12 24.67 14.00
N GLN A 131 -12.94 25.71 13.82
CA GLN A 131 -12.56 26.88 13.06
C GLN A 131 -11.55 27.68 13.89
N GLU A 132 -10.37 27.90 13.33
CA GLU A 132 -9.35 28.70 14.00
C GLU A 132 -9.76 30.20 14.02
N PRO A 133 -9.36 30.99 15.04
CA PRO A 133 -9.77 32.39 15.19
C PRO A 133 -9.44 33.31 13.99
N LYS A 134 -8.50 32.90 13.13
CA LYS A 134 -8.09 33.65 11.92
C LYS A 134 -8.45 32.92 10.63
N GLU A 135 -9.10 31.77 10.72
CA GLU A 135 -9.50 30.98 9.56
C GLU A 135 -10.83 31.50 9.00
N SER A 136 -10.84 31.76 7.69
CA SER A 136 -12.09 32.11 7.01
C SER A 136 -13.07 30.94 7.04
N LEU A 137 -14.37 31.25 7.13
CA LEU A 137 -15.43 30.24 7.10
C LEU A 137 -15.35 29.31 5.88
N ARG A 138 -14.93 29.85 4.72
CA ARG A 138 -14.74 29.05 3.49
C ARG A 138 -13.63 28.02 3.66
N SER A 139 -12.45 28.44 4.11
CA SER A 139 -11.31 27.55 4.37
C SER A 139 -11.69 26.43 5.33
N PHE A 140 -12.36 26.80 6.43
CA PHE A 140 -12.82 25.83 7.42
C PHE A 140 -13.84 24.85 6.83
N THR A 141 -14.81 25.35 6.07
CA THR A 141 -15.85 24.51 5.44
C THR A 141 -15.24 23.53 4.43
N ASP A 142 -14.22 23.94 3.68
CA ASP A 142 -13.54 23.07 2.72
C ASP A 142 -12.77 21.94 3.43
N ARG A 143 -12.09 22.25 4.54
CA ARG A 143 -11.49 21.25 5.45
C ARG A 143 -12.54 20.29 6.02
N PHE A 144 -13.63 20.83 6.56
CA PHE A 144 -14.70 20.03 7.15
C PHE A 144 -15.33 19.07 6.13
N LYS A 145 -15.60 19.54 4.91
CA LYS A 145 -16.12 18.70 3.82
C LYS A 145 -15.14 17.63 3.39
N ALA A 146 -13.84 17.93 3.35
CA ALA A 146 -12.82 16.94 3.01
C ALA A 146 -12.81 15.77 4.01
N VAL A 147 -12.93 16.07 5.31
CA VAL A 147 -13.04 15.06 6.38
C VAL A 147 -14.37 14.32 6.31
N ALA A 148 -15.50 15.04 6.20
CA ALA A 148 -16.82 14.44 6.10
C ALA A 148 -16.98 13.51 4.88
N SER A 149 -16.33 13.81 3.76
CA SER A 149 -16.40 12.99 2.54
C SER A 149 -15.68 11.63 2.67
N GLN A 150 -14.84 11.47 3.68
CA GLN A 150 -14.07 10.25 3.94
C GLN A 150 -14.77 9.32 4.93
N ILE A 151 -15.93 9.73 5.48
CA ILE A 151 -16.69 9.00 6.50
C ILE A 151 -18.16 8.86 6.13
N ALA A 152 -18.79 7.77 6.56
CA ALA A 152 -20.22 7.55 6.37
C ALA A 152 -21.02 8.23 7.49
N VAL A 153 -20.98 9.57 7.56
CA VAL A 153 -21.72 10.36 8.55
C VAL A 153 -23.10 10.76 8.02
N GLY A 154 -24.14 10.62 8.85
CA GLY A 154 -25.49 11.08 8.49
C GLY A 154 -25.60 12.61 8.51
N ASP A 155 -26.41 13.19 7.63
CA ASP A 155 -26.57 14.65 7.47
C ASP A 155 -26.81 15.38 8.81
N ASN A 156 -27.67 14.84 9.67
CA ASN A 156 -27.97 15.43 10.98
C ASN A 156 -26.74 15.48 11.91
N ALA A 157 -25.91 14.44 11.88
CA ALA A 157 -24.68 14.37 12.67
C ALA A 157 -23.62 15.35 12.10
N ALA A 158 -23.49 15.41 10.77
CA ALA A 158 -22.59 16.34 10.10
C ALA A 158 -22.96 17.81 10.37
N ILE A 159 -24.25 18.15 10.32
CA ILE A 159 -24.74 19.50 10.65
C ILE A 159 -24.46 19.86 12.11
N SER A 160 -24.63 18.90 13.02
CA SER A 160 -24.38 19.12 14.45
C SER A 160 -22.89 19.32 14.73
N ALA A 161 -22.02 18.49 14.14
CA ALA A 161 -20.58 18.64 14.22
C ALA A 161 -20.12 19.99 13.64
N LEU A 162 -20.65 20.38 12.47
CA LEU A 162 -20.31 21.65 11.84
C LEU A 162 -20.67 22.83 12.75
N LYS A 163 -21.87 22.84 13.33
CA LYS A 163 -22.32 23.91 14.23
C LYS A 163 -21.43 24.04 15.46
N ASN A 164 -21.04 22.92 16.07
CA ASN A 164 -20.19 22.90 17.26
C ASN A 164 -18.73 23.29 16.97
N ALA A 165 -18.30 23.13 15.72
CA ALA A 165 -16.95 23.41 15.28
C ALA A 165 -16.74 24.87 14.83
N LEU A 166 -17.81 25.62 14.60
CA LEU A 166 -17.72 27.03 14.20
C LEU A 166 -17.24 27.88 15.38
N TRP A 167 -16.36 28.83 15.07
CA TRP A 167 -15.95 29.81 16.06
C TRP A 167 -17.15 30.72 16.38
N HIS A 168 -17.51 30.77 17.66
CA HIS A 168 -18.50 31.70 18.18
C HIS A 168 -17.75 32.88 18.81
N GLU A 169 -17.89 34.08 18.24
CA GLU A 169 -17.59 35.32 18.97
C GLU A 169 -18.66 35.61 20.02
#